data_AF-A6LIV5-F1
#
_entry.id   AF-A6LIV5-F1
#
_cell.length_a   1.000
_cell.length_b   1.000
_cell.length_c   1.000
_cell.angle_alpha   90.00
_cell.angle_beta   90.00
_cell.angle_gamma   90.00
#
_symmetry.space_group_name_H-M   'P 1'
#
loop_
_entity.id
_entity.type
_entity.pdbx_description
1 polymer ?
#
loop_
_entity_poly.entity_id
_entity_poly.type
_entity_poly.pdbx_seq_one_letter_code
_entity_poly.pdbx_strand_id
1 'polypeptide(L)'
;MKKVIWSIVLSWVCLAFAAGIGTRDAVSACDGKVYKKGDKIMFGVPKVSGYLFVRTFTKDGKISTMPKENLASQEAVIVDIPDYDKKLFEGMGVYSEVETHPLVVVELDGRRLCININDALSQGNIVSEYFKSEVEGMVDLTSDLLFVYALKLNNVTVDDDVIVRYMAHCDKNLVEKNQADPFTMADLKKEYAAKLEKALGDVDFSKVFRIESQSEMLQYDMDKQIFPLKGLWCPQIKTDQPDALAKIGFCKWDDCVFRFVNIPEFMNVPCETARAKGFYDMRKVGKVPTYNTPLATSYTYIRFLDKKVQLPEKKNKVYHNGDIKSMSLADLYGKMAIEAQIIKMDVYHLPFLKISDFELFYNYLGSIEVK
;
A
#
# COMPACT_ATOMS: atom_id res chain seq x y z
N MET A 1 43.61 -38.55 45.68
CA MET A 1 43.43 -37.21 46.27
C MET A 1 43.35 -36.19 45.13
N LYS A 2 42.23 -35.42 45.11
CA LYS A 2 42.02 -34.06 44.55
C LYS A 2 42.39 -33.84 43.06
N LYS A 3 41.47 -33.83 42.09
CA LYS A 3 40.38 -32.85 41.79
C LYS A 3 40.80 -31.38 41.92
N VAL A 4 40.94 -30.67 40.79
CA VAL A 4 40.65 -29.23 40.56
C VAL A 4 40.48 -29.06 39.03
N ILE A 5 39.26 -29.06 38.47
CA ILE A 5 38.26 -27.97 38.31
C ILE A 5 38.33 -27.34 36.90
N TRP A 6 37.41 -27.80 36.05
CA TRP A 6 36.74 -26.96 35.04
C TRP A 6 35.61 -26.24 35.77
N SER A 7 35.52 -24.92 35.62
CA SER A 7 34.40 -24.13 36.15
C SER A 7 34.20 -22.87 35.32
N ILE A 8 32.93 -22.43 35.24
CA ILE A 8 32.39 -21.16 34.70
C ILE A 8 32.08 -21.29 33.18
N VAL A 9 30.84 -21.31 32.66
CA VAL A 9 29.51 -20.84 33.07
C VAL A 9 28.46 -21.80 32.49
N LEU A 10 27.69 -22.50 33.32
CA LEU A 10 26.39 -23.05 32.92
C LEU A 10 25.37 -22.50 33.92
N SER A 11 25.06 -21.22 33.76
CA SER A 11 24.10 -20.52 34.59
C SER A 11 22.84 -20.25 33.79
N TRP A 12 21.78 -20.96 34.16
CA TRP A 12 20.39 -20.52 34.09
C TRP A 12 19.72 -20.42 32.71
N VAL A 13 19.31 -21.57 32.16
CA VAL A 13 18.03 -21.70 31.45
C VAL A 13 17.42 -23.07 31.78
N CYS A 14 17.00 -23.24 33.02
CA CYS A 14 16.01 -24.26 33.40
C CYS A 14 14.90 -23.51 34.12
N LEU A 15 14.06 -22.81 33.35
CA LEU A 15 12.77 -22.37 33.84
C LEU A 15 11.92 -23.60 34.03
N ALA A 16 11.77 -23.99 35.30
CA ALA A 16 10.83 -25.00 35.73
C ALA A 16 9.41 -24.57 35.30
N PHE A 17 8.78 -25.37 34.45
CA PHE A 17 7.32 -25.39 34.33
C PHE A 17 6.77 -25.98 35.63
N ALA A 18 6.65 -25.13 36.65
CA ALA A 18 5.73 -25.36 37.74
C ALA A 18 4.34 -24.96 37.24
N ALA A 19 3.43 -25.93 37.23
CA ALA A 19 2.00 -25.69 37.07
C ALA A 19 1.50 -24.85 38.27
N GLY A 20 1.61 -23.54 38.16
CA GLY A 20 0.86 -22.57 38.94
C GLY A 20 -0.33 -22.09 38.12
N ILE A 21 -1.48 -21.92 38.77
CA ILE A 21 -2.61 -21.14 38.24
C ILE A 21 -2.11 -19.70 38.14
N GLY A 22 -1.43 -19.38 37.04
CA GLY A 22 -0.86 -18.08 36.76
C GLY A 22 -1.34 -17.68 35.38
N THR A 23 -2.00 -16.53 35.31
CA THR A 23 -2.43 -15.94 34.04
C THR A 23 -1.27 -15.87 33.07
N ARG A 24 -1.47 -16.34 31.84
CA ARG A 24 -0.49 -16.15 30.77
C ARG A 24 -0.21 -14.64 30.61
N ASP A 25 1.03 -14.20 30.77
CA ASP A 25 1.36 -12.77 30.74
C ASP A 25 1.85 -12.29 29.37
N ALA A 26 2.19 -13.21 28.47
CA ALA A 26 2.62 -12.92 27.12
C ALA A 26 2.32 -14.04 26.12
N VAL A 27 2.21 -13.69 24.85
CA VAL A 27 2.06 -14.61 23.71
C VAL A 27 3.04 -14.25 22.61
N SER A 28 3.69 -15.27 22.04
CA SER A 28 4.49 -15.13 20.83
C SER A 28 3.59 -15.29 19.61
N ALA A 29 3.63 -14.32 18.70
CA ALA A 29 2.83 -14.34 17.48
C ALA A 29 3.64 -14.83 16.28
N CYS A 30 2.94 -15.13 15.19
CA CYS A 30 3.52 -15.61 13.95
C CYS A 30 4.41 -14.57 13.25
N ASP A 31 4.24 -13.27 13.51
CA ASP A 31 5.13 -12.23 12.99
C ASP A 31 6.48 -12.15 13.74
N GLY A 32 6.70 -13.02 14.72
CA GLY A 32 7.91 -13.07 15.55
C GLY A 32 7.89 -12.11 16.74
N LYS A 33 6.81 -11.34 16.94
CA LYS A 33 6.67 -10.43 18.09
C LYS A 33 6.09 -11.14 19.30
N VAL A 34 6.42 -10.62 20.48
CA VAL A 34 5.83 -11.04 21.75
C VAL A 34 4.88 -9.94 22.21
N TYR A 35 3.61 -10.30 22.39
CA TYR A 35 2.56 -9.41 22.86
C TYR A 35 2.26 -9.71 24.33
N LYS A 36 2.23 -8.69 25.18
CA LYS A 36 1.93 -8.79 26.62
C LYS A 36 0.82 -7.83 27.02
N LYS A 37 0.30 -8.02 28.24
CA LYS A 37 -0.65 -7.07 28.84
C LYS A 37 -0.02 -5.66 28.89
N GLY A 38 -0.80 -4.66 28.50
CA GLY A 38 -0.39 -3.26 28.37
C GLY A 38 0.14 -2.88 26.99
N ASP A 39 0.48 -3.84 26.12
CA ASP A 39 0.89 -3.53 24.76
C ASP A 39 -0.30 -3.02 23.94
N LYS A 40 -0.01 -2.16 22.96
CA LYS A 40 -0.99 -1.67 22.00
C LYS A 40 -0.99 -2.54 20.76
N ILE A 41 -2.20 -2.80 20.25
CA ILE A 41 -2.41 -3.32 18.90
C ILE A 41 -3.11 -2.25 18.07
N MET A 42 -2.84 -2.26 16.77
CA MET A 42 -3.56 -1.43 15.82
C MET A 42 -4.41 -2.30 14.91
N PHE A 43 -5.64 -1.88 14.66
CA PHE A 43 -6.52 -2.54 13.70
C PHE A 43 -6.16 -2.15 12.26
N GLY A 44 -6.15 -3.15 11.38
CA GLY A 44 -5.99 -2.96 9.94
C GLY A 44 -7.31 -2.64 9.24
N VAL A 45 -7.30 -2.67 7.90
CA VAL A 45 -8.49 -2.40 7.08
C VAL A 45 -9.46 -3.59 7.14
N PRO A 46 -10.78 -3.35 7.33
CA PRO A 46 -11.75 -4.43 7.32
C PRO A 46 -11.87 -5.04 5.92
N LYS A 47 -12.06 -6.36 5.85
CA LYS A 47 -12.47 -7.02 4.60
C LYS A 47 -13.94 -6.73 4.31
N VAL A 48 -14.43 -7.17 3.14
CA VAL A 48 -15.88 -7.22 2.87
C VAL A 48 -16.64 -8.01 3.96
N SER A 49 -16.00 -9.05 4.51
CA SER A 49 -16.50 -9.82 5.65
C SER A 49 -16.30 -9.17 7.03
N GLY A 50 -15.68 -7.99 7.09
CA GLY A 50 -15.29 -7.30 8.33
C GLY A 50 -14.03 -7.88 8.97
N TYR A 51 -13.96 -7.80 10.30
CA TYR A 51 -12.88 -8.34 11.13
C TYR A 51 -13.19 -9.78 11.57
N LEU A 52 -12.85 -10.76 10.73
CA LEU A 52 -13.24 -12.15 10.92
C LEU A 52 -12.66 -12.78 12.19
N PHE A 53 -11.48 -12.34 12.64
CA PHE A 53 -10.75 -12.91 13.79
C PHE A 53 -10.83 -12.05 15.05
N VAL A 54 -11.79 -11.11 15.06
CA VAL A 54 -12.10 -10.23 16.17
C VAL A 54 -13.55 -10.49 16.59
N ARG A 55 -13.80 -10.59 17.90
CA ARG A 55 -15.13 -10.76 18.48
C ARG A 55 -15.32 -9.80 19.64
N THR A 56 -16.54 -9.30 19.84
CA THR A 56 -16.87 -8.61 21.10
C THR A 56 -16.78 -9.61 22.24
N PHE A 57 -16.25 -9.19 23.39
CA PHE A 57 -16.00 -10.02 24.56
C PHE A 57 -16.64 -9.41 25.80
N THR A 58 -17.54 -10.14 26.47
CA THR A 58 -18.20 -9.68 27.69
C THR A 58 -17.36 -10.00 28.93
N LYS A 59 -17.65 -9.32 30.05
CA LYS A 59 -17.03 -9.62 31.34
C LYS A 59 -17.28 -11.06 31.81
N ASP A 60 -18.38 -11.67 31.38
CA ASP A 60 -18.75 -13.05 31.68
C ASP A 60 -18.09 -14.08 30.74
N GLY A 61 -17.12 -13.65 29.90
CA GLY A 61 -16.40 -14.53 28.99
C GLY A 61 -17.17 -14.95 27.73
N LYS A 62 -18.30 -14.29 27.42
CA LYS A 62 -19.08 -14.60 26.21
C LYS A 62 -18.56 -13.79 25.03
N ILE A 63 -18.54 -14.41 23.85
CA ILE A 63 -18.18 -13.75 22.59
C ILE A 63 -19.40 -13.55 21.68
N SER A 64 -19.36 -12.51 20.87
CA SER A 64 -20.32 -12.29 19.77
C SER A 64 -19.63 -11.71 18.54
N THR A 65 -20.27 -11.85 17.39
CA THR A 65 -19.80 -11.24 16.13
C THR A 65 -19.64 -9.73 16.30
N MET A 66 -18.57 -9.19 15.72
CA MET A 66 -18.35 -7.75 15.67
C MET A 66 -19.43 -7.06 14.84
N PRO A 67 -19.93 -5.89 15.28
CA PRO A 67 -20.69 -5.01 14.40
C PRO A 67 -19.90 -4.69 13.14
N LYS A 68 -20.61 -4.37 12.05
CA LYS A 68 -19.96 -3.82 10.84
C LYS A 68 -19.53 -2.38 11.12
N GLU A 69 -18.35 -2.24 11.72
CA GLU A 69 -17.69 -0.96 11.97
C GLU A 69 -16.29 -0.97 11.34
N ASN A 70 -15.78 0.21 10.99
CA ASN A 70 -14.42 0.35 10.51
C ASN A 70 -13.51 0.76 11.67
N LEU A 71 -12.61 -0.14 12.06
CA LEU A 71 -11.65 0.09 13.14
C LEU A 71 -10.27 0.49 12.61
N ALA A 72 -10.10 0.64 11.30
CA ALA A 72 -8.78 0.89 10.70
C ALA A 72 -8.06 2.05 11.40
N SER A 73 -6.81 1.81 11.80
CA SER A 73 -5.90 2.74 12.50
C SER A 73 -6.24 3.01 13.96
N GLN A 74 -7.32 2.44 14.50
CA GLN A 74 -7.60 2.55 15.92
C GLN A 74 -6.63 1.68 16.71
N GLU A 75 -6.15 2.21 17.82
CA GLU A 75 -5.31 1.51 18.77
C GLU A 75 -6.15 0.93 19.91
N ALA A 76 -5.88 -0.31 20.29
CA ALA A 76 -6.48 -0.95 21.46
C ALA A 76 -5.37 -1.51 22.37
N VAL A 77 -5.61 -1.49 23.68
CA VAL A 77 -4.63 -1.97 24.66
C VAL A 77 -4.96 -3.40 25.05
N ILE A 78 -3.98 -4.30 25.04
CA ILE A 78 -4.13 -5.66 25.55
C ILE A 78 -4.34 -5.58 27.06
N VAL A 79 -5.53 -5.97 27.52
CA VAL A 79 -5.90 -5.97 28.94
C VAL A 79 -5.86 -7.37 29.55
N ASP A 80 -5.98 -8.41 28.73
CA ASP A 80 -5.89 -9.78 29.20
C ASP A 80 -5.38 -10.75 28.12
N ILE A 81 -4.85 -11.88 28.56
CA ILE A 81 -4.43 -12.99 27.72
C ILE A 81 -5.05 -14.24 28.33
N PRO A 82 -6.19 -14.71 27.79
CA PRO A 82 -6.92 -15.82 28.37
C PRO A 82 -6.09 -17.11 28.38
N ASP A 83 -6.17 -17.85 29.48
CA ASP A 83 -5.78 -19.26 29.50
C ASP A 83 -6.70 -20.08 28.59
N TYR A 84 -6.31 -21.32 28.30
CA TYR A 84 -7.11 -22.18 27.45
C TYR A 84 -8.47 -22.49 28.08
N ASP A 85 -9.52 -21.95 27.45
CA ASP A 85 -10.92 -22.35 27.68
C ASP A 85 -11.50 -22.88 26.38
N LYS A 86 -11.89 -24.16 26.37
CA LYS A 86 -12.37 -24.83 25.15
C LYS A 86 -13.50 -24.07 24.46
N LYS A 87 -14.46 -23.55 25.23
CA LYS A 87 -15.65 -22.89 24.67
C LYS A 87 -15.31 -21.55 24.03
N LEU A 88 -14.42 -20.77 24.66
CA LEU A 88 -13.90 -19.53 24.11
C LEU A 88 -13.09 -19.77 22.83
N PHE A 89 -12.15 -20.71 22.88
CA PHE A 89 -11.25 -21.00 21.75
C PHE A 89 -12.00 -21.55 20.54
N GLU A 90 -12.87 -22.55 20.73
CA GLU A 90 -13.73 -23.06 19.65
C GLU A 90 -14.66 -21.96 19.11
N GLY A 91 -15.17 -21.09 19.98
CA GLY A 91 -15.97 -19.93 19.60
C GLY A 91 -15.20 -18.90 18.75
N MET A 92 -13.89 -18.80 18.94
CA MET A 92 -12.97 -18.00 18.10
C MET A 92 -12.54 -18.73 16.83
N GLY A 93 -13.07 -19.92 16.56
CA GLY A 93 -12.72 -20.75 15.40
C GLY A 93 -11.43 -21.55 15.58
N VAL A 94 -10.90 -21.65 16.79
CA VAL A 94 -9.68 -22.40 17.12
C VAL A 94 -10.05 -23.81 17.56
N TYR A 95 -9.85 -24.79 16.68
CA TYR A 95 -10.11 -26.21 16.94
C TYR A 95 -8.82 -27.07 17.01
N SER A 96 -7.65 -26.42 16.99
CA SER A 96 -6.34 -27.06 16.93
C SER A 96 -5.41 -26.49 18.02
N GLU A 97 -4.11 -26.80 17.94
CA GLU A 97 -3.12 -26.47 18.98
C GLU A 97 -3.17 -25.00 19.44
N VAL A 98 -3.40 -24.80 20.74
CA VAL A 98 -3.54 -23.50 21.41
C VAL A 98 -2.32 -22.60 21.17
N GLU A 99 -1.13 -23.18 21.15
CA GLU A 99 0.13 -22.43 20.93
C GLU A 99 0.19 -21.76 19.56
N THR A 100 -0.50 -22.33 18.56
CA THR A 100 -0.51 -21.80 17.19
C THR A 100 -1.59 -20.74 16.96
N HIS A 101 -2.52 -20.58 17.90
CA HIS A 101 -3.65 -19.64 17.82
C HIS A 101 -3.83 -18.90 19.16
N PRO A 102 -2.84 -18.12 19.62
CA PRO A 102 -2.95 -17.38 20.86
C PRO A 102 -4.08 -16.34 20.78
N LEU A 103 -4.85 -16.24 21.85
CA LEU A 103 -5.88 -15.23 22.02
C LEU A 103 -5.38 -14.09 22.90
N VAL A 104 -5.84 -12.87 22.60
CA VAL A 104 -5.73 -11.72 23.51
C VAL A 104 -7.06 -11.02 23.63
N VAL A 105 -7.27 -10.37 24.77
CA VAL A 105 -8.40 -9.46 24.99
C VAL A 105 -7.86 -8.05 25.04
N VAL A 106 -8.44 -7.19 24.21
CA VAL A 106 -8.09 -5.78 24.15
C VAL A 106 -9.25 -4.91 24.59
N GLU A 107 -8.94 -3.72 25.07
CA GLU A 107 -9.92 -2.68 25.38
C GLU A 107 -9.83 -1.55 24.36
N LEU A 108 -10.98 -1.18 23.79
CA LEU A 108 -11.18 -0.11 22.82
C LEU A 108 -12.49 0.61 23.15
N ASP A 109 -12.42 1.91 23.41
CA ASP A 109 -13.58 2.75 23.73
C ASP A 109 -14.51 2.15 24.81
N GLY A 110 -13.91 1.60 25.87
CA GLY A 110 -14.64 0.96 26.97
C GLY A 110 -15.29 -0.39 26.65
N ARG A 111 -15.08 -0.92 25.43
CA ARG A 111 -15.51 -2.27 25.02
C ARG A 111 -14.31 -3.21 25.04
N ARG A 112 -14.56 -4.49 25.38
CA ARG A 112 -13.56 -5.54 25.29
C ARG A 112 -13.74 -6.35 24.02
N LEU A 113 -12.65 -6.63 23.32
CA LEU A 113 -12.60 -7.42 22.10
C LEU A 113 -11.64 -8.58 22.29
N CYS A 114 -12.07 -9.80 21.93
CA CYS A 114 -11.21 -10.98 21.89
C CYS A 114 -10.67 -11.15 20.46
N ILE A 115 -9.38 -11.41 20.33
CA ILE A 115 -8.65 -11.46 19.06
C ILE A 115 -7.81 -12.72 19.02
N ASN A 116 -7.98 -13.49 17.94
CA ASN A 116 -7.03 -14.53 17.58
C ASN A 116 -5.88 -13.86 16.82
N ILE A 117 -4.73 -13.69 17.49
CA ILE A 117 -3.63 -12.84 17.01
C ILE A 117 -3.08 -13.34 15.67
N ASN A 118 -2.75 -14.63 15.56
CA ASN A 118 -2.04 -15.14 14.40
C ASN A 118 -2.91 -15.09 13.13
N ASP A 119 -4.19 -15.43 13.26
CA ASP A 119 -5.12 -15.32 12.14
C ASP A 119 -5.44 -13.86 11.82
N ALA A 120 -5.56 -13.00 12.84
CA ALA A 120 -5.79 -11.58 12.62
C ALA A 120 -4.61 -10.91 11.88
N LEU A 121 -3.36 -11.22 12.24
CA LEU A 121 -2.15 -10.74 11.56
C LEU A 121 -2.09 -11.24 10.12
N SER A 122 -2.23 -12.56 9.91
CA SER A 122 -2.13 -13.16 8.57
C SER A 122 -3.20 -12.66 7.59
N GLN A 123 -4.32 -12.16 8.11
CA GLN A 123 -5.46 -11.69 7.34
C GLN A 123 -5.58 -10.15 7.36
N GLY A 124 -4.60 -9.43 7.93
CA GLY A 124 -4.56 -7.97 7.99
C GLY A 124 -5.67 -7.33 8.83
N ASN A 125 -6.33 -8.08 9.72
CA ASN A 125 -7.28 -7.54 10.68
C ASN A 125 -6.59 -6.71 11.77
N ILE A 126 -5.35 -7.06 12.12
CA ILE A 126 -4.46 -6.23 12.93
C ILE A 126 -3.13 -6.07 12.22
N VAL A 127 -2.39 -5.06 12.64
CA VAL A 127 -1.15 -4.60 12.00
C VAL A 127 0.03 -5.28 12.66
N SER A 128 0.91 -5.90 11.87
CA SER A 128 2.19 -6.36 12.42
C SER A 128 3.11 -5.16 12.67
N GLU A 129 3.42 -4.39 11.63
CA GLU A 129 4.31 -3.22 11.73
C GLU A 129 3.68 -1.99 11.11
N TYR A 130 3.58 -0.93 11.90
CA TYR A 130 3.04 0.36 11.48
C TYR A 130 4.17 1.27 11.02
N PHE A 131 4.04 1.84 9.83
CA PHE A 131 4.91 2.90 9.35
C PHE A 131 4.10 3.86 8.50
N LYS A 132 4.03 5.13 8.90
CA LYS A 132 3.35 6.16 8.13
C LYS A 132 4.35 6.77 7.14
N SER A 133 4.07 6.58 5.86
CA SER A 133 4.84 7.16 4.75
C SER A 133 4.66 8.67 4.70
N GLU A 134 5.73 9.44 4.84
CA GLU A 134 5.66 10.89 4.73
C GLU A 134 6.93 11.48 4.12
N VAL A 135 6.75 12.43 3.20
CA VAL A 135 7.80 13.31 2.67
C VAL A 135 7.25 14.73 2.78
N GLU A 136 8.05 15.62 3.36
CA GLU A 136 7.63 17.00 3.60
C GLU A 136 7.19 17.69 2.29
N GLY A 137 6.03 18.34 2.32
CA GLY A 137 5.48 19.06 1.17
C GLY A 137 4.98 18.19 0.01
N MET A 138 4.91 16.86 0.19
CA MET A 138 4.38 15.95 -0.83
C MET A 138 2.89 16.21 -1.12
N VAL A 139 2.47 15.91 -2.34
CA VAL A 139 1.06 15.93 -2.75
C VAL A 139 0.75 14.65 -3.51
N ASP A 140 -0.45 14.09 -3.32
CA ASP A 140 -0.90 12.96 -4.11
C ASP A 140 -1.00 13.32 -5.59
N LEU A 141 -0.41 12.50 -6.46
CA LEU A 141 -0.50 12.70 -7.90
C LEU A 141 -1.90 12.36 -8.38
N THR A 142 -2.53 13.32 -9.06
CA THR A 142 -3.81 13.16 -9.72
C THR A 142 -3.66 13.36 -11.23
N SER A 143 -4.68 12.96 -11.99
CA SER A 143 -4.69 13.08 -13.45
C SER A 143 -4.60 14.54 -13.92
N ASP A 144 -5.25 15.47 -13.22
CA ASP A 144 -5.22 16.91 -13.52
C ASP A 144 -3.86 17.53 -13.22
N LEU A 145 -3.19 17.13 -12.14
CA LEU A 145 -1.82 17.59 -11.85
C LEU A 145 -0.84 17.10 -12.92
N LEU A 146 -0.94 15.83 -13.32
CA LEU A 146 -0.13 15.28 -14.41
C LEU A 146 -0.33 16.07 -15.71
N PHE A 147 -1.60 16.37 -16.06
CA PHE A 147 -1.97 17.14 -17.24
C PHE A 147 -1.38 18.55 -17.22
N VAL A 148 -1.53 19.28 -16.12
CA VAL A 148 -0.99 20.64 -15.95
C VAL A 148 0.54 20.66 -16.12
N TYR A 149 1.25 19.71 -15.50
CA TYR A 149 2.70 19.61 -15.65
C TYR A 149 3.11 19.28 -17.09
N ALA A 150 2.38 18.40 -17.78
CA ALA A 150 2.65 18.07 -19.17
C ALA A 150 2.44 19.27 -20.11
N LEU A 151 1.37 20.05 -19.91
CA LEU A 151 1.10 21.29 -20.66
C LEU A 151 2.23 22.30 -20.46
N LYS A 152 2.62 22.54 -19.20
CA LYS A 152 3.69 23.48 -18.84
C LYS A 152 5.03 23.08 -19.46
N LEU A 153 5.43 21.82 -19.30
CA LEU A 153 6.69 21.29 -19.82
C LEU A 153 6.79 21.43 -21.36
N ASN A 154 5.68 21.17 -22.05
CA ASN A 154 5.65 21.12 -23.50
C ASN A 154 5.26 22.45 -24.16
N ASN A 155 5.01 23.51 -23.36
CA ASN A 155 4.52 24.82 -23.82
C ASN A 155 3.29 24.70 -24.73
N VAL A 156 2.31 23.91 -24.30
CA VAL A 156 1.07 23.72 -25.05
C VAL A 156 0.19 24.96 -24.91
N THR A 157 -0.27 25.51 -26.04
CA THR A 157 -1.23 26.62 -26.06
C THR A 157 -2.54 26.20 -25.41
N VAL A 158 -3.04 27.01 -24.47
CA VAL A 158 -4.35 26.79 -23.83
C VAL A 158 -5.44 27.34 -24.74
N ASP A 159 -6.19 26.44 -25.36
CA ASP A 159 -7.40 26.74 -26.13
C ASP A 159 -8.64 26.07 -25.49
N ASP A 160 -9.79 26.25 -26.11
CA ASP A 160 -11.06 25.68 -25.65
C ASP A 160 -11.01 24.15 -25.48
N ASP A 161 -10.27 23.44 -26.35
CA ASP A 161 -10.13 21.99 -26.27
C ASP A 161 -9.29 21.58 -25.05
N VAL A 162 -8.17 22.27 -24.81
CA VAL A 162 -7.34 22.06 -23.61
C VAL A 162 -8.14 22.33 -22.33
N ILE A 163 -8.97 23.37 -22.31
CA ILE A 163 -9.83 23.68 -21.15
C ILE A 163 -10.84 22.55 -20.89
N VAL A 164 -11.50 22.05 -21.94
CA VAL A 164 -12.47 20.94 -21.81
C VAL A 164 -11.77 19.64 -21.36
N ARG A 165 -10.55 19.37 -21.83
CA ARG A 165 -9.76 18.24 -21.34
C ARG A 165 -9.40 18.41 -19.87
N TYR A 166 -8.90 19.58 -19.46
CA TYR A 166 -8.61 19.86 -18.04
C TYR A 166 -9.84 19.65 -17.14
N MET A 167 -11.03 20.08 -17.58
CA MET A 167 -12.29 19.80 -16.89
C MET A 167 -12.51 18.29 -16.68
N ALA A 168 -12.30 17.49 -17.71
CA ALA A 168 -12.45 16.03 -17.64
C ALA A 168 -11.41 15.35 -16.73
N HIS A 169 -10.19 15.91 -16.62
CA HIS A 169 -9.19 15.45 -15.65
C HIS A 169 -9.58 15.77 -14.20
N CYS A 170 -10.25 16.91 -13.97
CA CYS A 170 -10.72 17.32 -12.65
C CYS A 170 -11.96 16.52 -12.20
N ASP A 171 -12.93 16.30 -13.09
CA ASP A 171 -14.10 15.45 -12.87
C ASP A 171 -14.53 14.79 -14.19
N LYS A 172 -14.38 13.47 -14.25
CA LYS A 172 -14.65 12.66 -15.44
C LYS A 172 -16.09 12.78 -15.95
N ASN A 173 -17.04 13.13 -15.08
CA ASN A 173 -18.45 13.24 -15.46
C ASN A 173 -18.88 14.68 -15.77
N LEU A 174 -18.04 15.67 -15.50
CA LEU A 174 -18.42 17.08 -15.59
C LEU A 174 -18.77 17.48 -17.03
N VAL A 175 -17.95 17.09 -17.99
CA VAL A 175 -18.19 17.44 -19.41
C VAL A 175 -19.44 16.74 -19.93
N GLU A 176 -19.56 15.44 -19.72
CA GLU A 176 -20.70 14.64 -20.22
C GLU A 176 -22.04 15.13 -19.65
N LYS A 177 -22.09 15.49 -18.36
CA LYS A 177 -23.32 15.98 -17.71
C LYS A 177 -23.79 17.32 -18.23
N ASN A 178 -22.87 18.18 -18.68
CA ASN A 178 -23.18 19.57 -18.99
C ASN A 178 -23.15 19.87 -20.49
N GLN A 179 -22.62 18.98 -21.35
CA GLN A 179 -22.43 19.22 -22.79
C GLN A 179 -23.71 19.61 -23.56
N ALA A 180 -24.89 19.24 -23.06
CA ALA A 180 -26.16 19.55 -23.71
C ALA A 180 -26.62 21.00 -23.48
N ASP A 181 -26.12 21.67 -22.44
CA ASP A 181 -26.43 23.06 -22.14
C ASP A 181 -25.25 23.98 -22.52
N PRO A 182 -25.36 24.72 -23.64
CA PRO A 182 -24.28 25.57 -24.11
C PRO A 182 -23.99 26.76 -23.18
N PHE A 183 -24.95 27.23 -22.39
CA PHE A 183 -24.75 28.33 -21.45
C PHE A 183 -23.95 27.86 -20.24
N THR A 184 -24.37 26.74 -19.64
CA THR A 184 -23.63 26.11 -18.53
C THR A 184 -22.21 25.74 -18.94
N MET A 185 -22.00 25.19 -20.15
CA MET A 185 -20.66 24.90 -20.65
C MET A 185 -19.79 26.14 -20.86
N ALA A 186 -20.37 27.26 -21.29
CA ALA A 186 -19.63 28.51 -21.45
C ALA A 186 -19.13 29.06 -20.10
N ASP A 187 -19.99 29.02 -19.08
CA ASP A 187 -19.62 29.44 -17.72
C ASP A 187 -18.56 28.52 -17.11
N LEU A 188 -18.72 27.20 -17.24
CA LEU A 188 -17.73 26.22 -16.80
C LEU A 188 -16.37 26.41 -17.49
N LYS A 189 -16.35 26.61 -18.81
CA LYS A 189 -15.10 26.87 -19.54
C LYS A 189 -14.38 28.10 -18.99
N LYS A 190 -15.10 29.19 -18.72
CA LYS A 190 -14.51 30.41 -18.16
C LYS A 190 -13.93 30.16 -16.76
N GLU A 191 -14.65 29.44 -15.91
CA GLU A 191 -14.17 29.07 -14.57
C GLU A 191 -12.91 28.19 -14.64
N TYR A 192 -12.94 27.13 -15.46
CA TYR A 192 -11.83 26.19 -15.57
C TYR A 192 -10.63 26.75 -16.32
N ALA A 193 -10.82 27.71 -17.23
CA ALA A 193 -9.72 28.46 -17.82
C ALA A 193 -8.93 29.22 -16.75
N ALA A 194 -9.61 29.92 -15.83
CA ALA A 194 -8.95 30.64 -14.74
C ALA A 194 -8.26 29.68 -13.74
N LYS A 195 -8.89 28.53 -13.44
CA LYS A 195 -8.28 27.48 -12.61
C LYS A 195 -7.01 26.91 -13.26
N LEU A 196 -7.07 26.61 -14.56
CA LEU A 196 -5.93 26.09 -15.32
C LEU A 196 -4.79 27.11 -15.42
N GLU A 197 -5.10 28.38 -15.69
CA GLU A 197 -4.11 29.46 -15.74
C GLU A 197 -3.35 29.57 -14.43
N LYS A 198 -4.08 29.56 -13.30
CA LYS A 198 -3.47 29.53 -11.97
C LYS A 198 -2.60 28.28 -11.77
N ALA A 199 -3.13 27.10 -12.08
CA ALA A 199 -2.39 25.85 -11.90
C ALA A 199 -1.09 25.81 -12.72
N LEU A 200 -1.09 26.35 -13.95
CA LEU A 200 0.10 26.51 -14.79
C LEU A 200 1.10 27.53 -14.24
N GLY A 201 0.63 28.56 -13.53
CA GLY A 201 1.45 29.53 -12.82
C GLY A 201 2.14 28.93 -11.58
N ASP A 202 1.45 28.00 -10.91
CA ASP A 202 1.91 27.34 -9.69
C ASP A 202 2.80 26.10 -9.94
N VAL A 203 3.11 25.76 -11.20
CA VAL A 203 3.97 24.61 -11.52
C VAL A 203 5.39 24.82 -10.98
N ASP A 204 5.82 23.89 -10.14
CA ASP A 204 7.18 23.77 -9.64
C ASP A 204 7.70 22.34 -9.87
N PHE A 205 8.72 22.19 -10.72
CA PHE A 205 9.35 20.89 -10.99
C PHE A 205 10.22 20.37 -9.84
N SER A 206 10.45 21.16 -8.79
CA SER A 206 11.09 20.69 -7.55
C SER A 206 10.13 19.88 -6.66
N LYS A 207 8.81 20.08 -6.85
CA LYS A 207 7.74 19.49 -6.06
C LYS A 207 7.76 17.96 -6.10
N VAL A 208 7.49 17.37 -4.94
CA VAL A 208 7.39 15.92 -4.77
C VAL A 208 5.94 15.49 -4.85
N PHE A 209 5.68 14.47 -5.65
CA PHE A 209 4.39 13.82 -5.76
C PHE A 209 4.44 12.42 -5.16
N ARG A 210 3.35 12.00 -4.52
CA ARG A 210 3.15 10.63 -4.06
C ARG A 210 2.22 9.91 -5.03
N ILE A 211 2.59 8.70 -5.45
CA ILE A 211 1.75 7.83 -6.26
C ILE A 211 1.77 6.42 -5.67
N GLU A 212 0.61 5.81 -5.50
CA GLU A 212 0.54 4.40 -5.14
C GLU A 212 1.04 3.53 -6.29
N SER A 213 1.87 2.54 -5.98
CA SER A 213 2.37 1.58 -6.93
C SER A 213 2.36 0.16 -6.35
N GLN A 214 2.50 -0.83 -7.22
CA GLN A 214 2.56 -2.24 -6.87
C GLN A 214 3.65 -2.95 -7.68
N SER A 215 4.20 -3.98 -7.06
CA SER A 215 5.23 -4.84 -7.63
C SER A 215 4.99 -6.30 -7.24
N GLU A 216 5.40 -7.22 -8.09
CA GLU A 216 5.55 -8.62 -7.69
C GLU A 216 6.72 -8.70 -6.71
N MET A 217 6.51 -9.32 -5.55
CA MET A 217 7.57 -9.56 -4.59
C MET A 217 8.13 -10.96 -4.80
N LEU A 218 9.45 -11.04 -4.99
CA LEU A 218 10.17 -12.27 -5.23
C LEU A 218 10.63 -12.90 -3.90
N GLN A 219 11.29 -14.05 -4.00
CA GLN A 219 11.88 -14.72 -2.84
C GLN A 219 12.93 -13.81 -2.17
N TYR A 220 12.86 -13.70 -0.84
CA TYR A 220 13.80 -12.96 -0.02
C TYR A 220 15.23 -13.47 -0.22
N ASP A 221 16.15 -12.54 -0.40
CA ASP A 221 17.59 -12.81 -0.52
C ASP A 221 18.22 -12.68 0.88
N MET A 222 18.58 -13.83 1.47
CA MET A 222 19.13 -13.90 2.83
C MET A 222 20.51 -13.23 2.95
N ASP A 223 21.32 -13.31 1.90
CA ASP A 223 22.70 -12.80 1.92
C ASP A 223 22.71 -11.27 1.84
N LYS A 224 21.83 -10.71 1.01
CA LYS A 224 21.72 -9.26 0.82
C LYS A 224 20.73 -8.60 1.78
N GLN A 225 19.91 -9.38 2.46
CA GLN A 225 18.84 -8.91 3.35
C GLN A 225 17.86 -7.97 2.64
N ILE A 226 17.34 -8.44 1.50
CA ILE A 226 16.42 -7.68 0.65
C ILE A 226 15.23 -8.54 0.21
N PHE A 227 14.11 -7.87 -0.05
CA PHE A 227 13.06 -8.37 -0.93
C PHE A 227 13.26 -7.83 -2.35
N PRO A 228 13.66 -8.67 -3.33
CA PRO A 228 13.67 -8.27 -4.72
C PRO A 228 12.24 -8.09 -5.23
N LEU A 229 12.04 -7.07 -6.06
CA LEU A 229 10.78 -6.74 -6.70
C LEU A 229 10.87 -6.95 -8.21
N LYS A 230 9.73 -7.24 -8.84
CA LYS A 230 9.60 -7.36 -10.29
C LYS A 230 8.40 -6.55 -10.78
N GLY A 231 8.69 -5.67 -11.74
CA GLY A 231 7.70 -4.76 -12.30
C GLY A 231 7.32 -3.64 -11.32
N LEU A 232 6.71 -2.59 -11.86
CA LEU A 232 6.15 -1.49 -11.09
C LEU A 232 4.95 -0.95 -11.86
N TRP A 233 3.75 -1.07 -11.30
CA TRP A 233 2.52 -0.55 -11.92
C TRP A 233 1.73 0.28 -10.92
N CYS A 234 0.89 1.18 -11.41
CA CYS A 234 0.09 2.10 -10.58
C CYS A 234 -1.39 1.71 -10.70
N PRO A 235 -2.01 1.05 -9.69
CA PRO A 235 -3.36 0.49 -9.78
C PRO A 235 -4.47 1.49 -10.12
N GLN A 236 -4.31 2.75 -9.72
CA GLN A 236 -5.22 3.87 -9.98
C GLN A 236 -5.27 4.28 -11.47
N ILE A 237 -4.31 3.82 -12.27
CA ILE A 237 -4.22 4.15 -13.67
C ILE A 237 -4.98 3.10 -14.47
N LYS A 238 -6.19 3.47 -14.92
CA LYS A 238 -6.99 2.65 -15.84
C LYS A 238 -6.38 2.74 -17.24
N THR A 239 -5.68 1.69 -17.66
CA THR A 239 -4.94 1.73 -18.93
C THR A 239 -5.75 1.12 -20.08
N ASP A 240 -6.18 1.95 -21.03
CA ASP A 240 -6.34 1.61 -22.45
C ASP A 240 -4.98 1.69 -23.20
N GLN A 241 -3.90 1.43 -22.47
CA GLN A 241 -2.54 1.74 -22.88
C GLN A 241 -2.13 0.94 -24.12
N PRO A 242 -1.67 1.61 -25.19
CA PRO A 242 -1.10 0.93 -26.34
C PRO A 242 0.15 0.10 -25.98
N ASP A 243 0.24 -1.12 -26.51
CA ASP A 243 1.41 -2.01 -26.39
C ASP A 243 2.73 -1.32 -26.74
N ALA A 244 2.69 -0.41 -27.72
CA ALA A 244 3.87 0.33 -28.15
C ALA A 244 4.44 1.25 -27.06
N LEU A 245 3.59 1.87 -26.22
CA LEU A 245 4.03 2.66 -25.06
C LEU A 245 4.52 1.75 -23.93
N ALA A 246 3.81 0.65 -23.66
CA ALA A 246 4.20 -0.33 -22.63
C ALA A 246 5.62 -0.87 -22.87
N LYS A 247 5.95 -1.21 -24.13
CA LYS A 247 7.27 -1.73 -24.51
C LYS A 247 8.43 -0.77 -24.25
N ILE A 248 8.16 0.53 -24.17
CA ILE A 248 9.17 1.56 -23.88
C ILE A 248 9.05 2.14 -22.46
N GLY A 249 8.27 1.49 -21.60
CA GLY A 249 8.14 1.80 -20.18
C GLY A 249 7.23 2.98 -19.83
N PHE A 250 6.42 3.47 -20.78
CA PHE A 250 5.46 4.54 -20.51
C PHE A 250 4.12 3.98 -20.06
N CYS A 251 3.53 4.57 -19.04
CA CYS A 251 2.15 4.40 -18.62
C CYS A 251 1.28 5.49 -19.25
N LYS A 252 0.06 5.14 -19.66
CA LYS A 252 -0.96 6.11 -20.13
C LYS A 252 -1.97 6.35 -19.01
N TRP A 253 -2.12 7.60 -18.59
CA TRP A 253 -3.16 8.03 -17.66
C TRP A 253 -4.04 9.07 -18.35
N ASP A 254 -5.25 8.65 -18.72
CA ASP A 254 -6.16 9.45 -19.55
C ASP A 254 -5.48 9.83 -20.88
N ASP A 255 -5.23 11.12 -21.18
CA ASP A 255 -4.52 11.55 -22.39
C ASP A 255 -3.01 11.80 -22.19
N CYS A 256 -2.53 11.71 -20.95
CA CYS A 256 -1.13 11.91 -20.59
C CYS A 256 -0.36 10.60 -20.62
N VAL A 257 0.94 10.69 -20.93
CA VAL A 257 1.86 9.55 -20.84
C VAL A 257 3.05 9.90 -19.97
N PHE A 258 3.44 8.99 -19.08
CA PHE A 258 4.61 9.21 -18.25
C PHE A 258 5.38 7.92 -17.99
N ARG A 259 6.66 8.05 -17.66
CA ARG A 259 7.49 6.93 -17.21
C ARG A 259 8.37 7.32 -16.04
N PHE A 260 8.73 6.32 -15.24
CA PHE A 260 9.81 6.44 -14.28
C PHE A 260 11.15 6.12 -14.95
N VAL A 261 12.15 6.99 -14.80
CA VAL A 261 13.44 6.84 -15.50
C VAL A 261 14.44 5.94 -14.77
N ASN A 262 14.24 5.71 -13.47
CA ASN A 262 15.19 5.03 -12.58
C ASN A 262 14.57 3.85 -11.81
N ILE A 263 13.55 3.18 -12.37
CA ILE A 263 12.93 1.99 -11.75
C ILE A 263 13.95 0.97 -11.24
N PRO A 264 15.01 0.59 -11.99
CA PRO A 264 15.94 -0.45 -11.53
C PRO A 264 16.61 -0.19 -10.19
N GLU A 265 16.77 1.07 -9.79
CA GLU A 265 17.35 1.49 -8.50
C GLU A 265 16.42 1.14 -7.32
N PHE A 266 15.13 0.94 -7.58
CA PHE A 266 14.10 0.72 -6.57
C PHE A 266 13.53 -0.71 -6.57
N MET A 267 14.17 -1.66 -7.26
CA MET A 267 13.70 -3.04 -7.35
C MET A 267 14.24 -3.97 -6.24
N ASN A 268 14.89 -3.42 -5.22
CA ASN A 268 15.45 -4.20 -4.11
C ASN A 268 15.14 -3.49 -2.79
N VAL A 269 14.18 -4.02 -2.03
CA VAL A 269 13.73 -3.42 -0.75
C VAL A 269 14.61 -3.95 0.37
N PRO A 270 15.41 -3.11 1.06
CA PRO A 270 16.09 -3.51 2.29
C PRO A 270 15.09 -3.95 3.34
N CYS A 271 15.27 -5.14 3.92
CA CYS A 271 14.38 -5.67 4.93
C CYS A 271 15.17 -6.55 5.90
N GLU A 272 15.00 -6.34 7.20
CA GLU A 272 15.68 -7.15 8.21
C GLU A 272 15.17 -8.61 8.19
N THR A 273 16.08 -9.56 8.42
CA THR A 273 15.76 -11.00 8.42
C THR A 273 14.63 -11.36 9.40
N ALA A 274 14.54 -10.70 10.55
CA ALA A 274 13.47 -10.94 11.52
C ALA A 274 12.10 -10.55 10.94
N ARG A 275 12.01 -9.38 10.30
CA ARG A 275 10.80 -8.90 9.62
C ARG A 275 10.43 -9.80 8.44
N ALA A 276 11.41 -10.16 7.61
CA ALA A 276 11.19 -11.08 6.49
C ALA A 276 10.66 -12.45 6.96
N LYS A 277 11.22 -12.99 8.05
CA LYS A 277 10.73 -14.22 8.67
C LYS A 277 9.28 -14.08 9.14
N GLY A 278 8.95 -13.00 9.84
CA GLY A 278 7.58 -12.71 10.28
C GLY A 278 6.59 -12.65 9.12
N PHE A 279 6.98 -12.04 8.00
CA PHE A 279 6.20 -12.05 6.76
C PHE A 279 5.91 -13.49 6.25
N TYR A 280 6.93 -14.35 6.16
CA TYR A 280 6.75 -15.73 5.72
C TYR A 280 5.87 -16.55 6.66
N ASP A 281 6.05 -16.38 7.96
CA ASP A 281 5.28 -17.10 8.99
C ASP A 281 3.80 -16.66 8.99
N MET A 282 3.52 -15.36 8.81
CA MET A 282 2.15 -14.86 8.61
C MET A 282 1.49 -15.50 7.38
N ARG A 283 2.21 -15.61 6.26
CA ARG A 283 1.68 -16.28 5.04
C ARG A 283 1.40 -17.76 5.25
N LYS A 284 2.26 -18.44 6.02
CA LYS A 284 2.09 -19.85 6.39
C LYS A 284 0.82 -20.05 7.22
N VAL A 285 0.60 -19.21 8.23
CA VAL A 285 -0.64 -19.23 9.05
C VAL A 285 -1.87 -18.96 8.18
N GLY A 286 -1.81 -17.96 7.31
CA GLY A 286 -2.90 -17.62 6.40
C GLY A 286 -3.20 -18.69 5.34
N LYS A 287 -2.43 -19.79 5.30
CA LYS A 287 -2.53 -20.89 4.32
C LYS A 287 -2.53 -20.37 2.88
N VAL A 288 -1.80 -19.28 2.63
CA VAL A 288 -1.73 -18.67 1.30
C VAL A 288 -1.02 -19.66 0.38
N PRO A 289 -1.63 -20.07 -0.75
CA PRO A 289 -1.01 -21.03 -1.65
C PRO A 289 0.35 -20.54 -2.16
N THR A 290 1.30 -21.45 -2.32
CA THR A 290 2.68 -21.14 -2.72
C THR A 290 2.77 -20.54 -4.13
N TYR A 291 1.80 -20.83 -5.01
CA TYR A 291 1.70 -20.25 -6.34
C TYR A 291 1.17 -18.81 -6.36
N ASN A 292 0.66 -18.31 -5.23
CA ASN A 292 0.18 -16.94 -5.15
C ASN A 292 1.36 -16.00 -4.86
N THR A 293 1.94 -15.43 -5.91
CA THR A 293 3.03 -14.45 -5.81
C THR A 293 2.61 -13.29 -4.90
N PRO A 294 3.34 -13.00 -3.81
CA PRO A 294 3.02 -11.85 -2.98
C PRO A 294 3.12 -10.56 -3.80
N LEU A 295 2.18 -9.65 -3.58
CA LEU A 295 2.27 -8.29 -4.05
C LEU A 295 2.85 -7.41 -2.95
N ALA A 296 3.79 -6.56 -3.35
CA ALA A 296 4.22 -5.41 -2.58
C ALA A 296 3.40 -4.21 -3.05
N THR A 297 2.85 -3.45 -2.11
CA THR A 297 2.20 -2.15 -2.40
C THR A 297 3.09 -1.07 -1.82
N SER A 298 3.32 0.00 -2.57
CA SER A 298 4.26 1.03 -2.20
C SER A 298 3.65 2.41 -2.34
N TYR A 299 4.08 3.33 -1.49
CA TYR A 299 4.05 4.74 -1.81
C TYR A 299 5.34 5.11 -2.50
N THR A 300 5.21 5.47 -3.78
CA THR A 300 6.31 5.93 -4.62
C THR A 300 6.29 7.43 -4.67
N TYR A 301 7.37 8.04 -4.19
CA TYR A 301 7.57 9.48 -4.27
C TYR A 301 8.37 9.81 -5.51
N ILE A 302 7.88 10.78 -6.26
CA ILE A 302 8.44 11.14 -7.56
C ILE A 302 8.61 12.64 -7.69
N ARG A 303 9.52 13.02 -8.59
CA ARG A 303 9.65 14.38 -9.08
C ARG A 303 9.62 14.35 -10.60
N PHE A 304 8.86 15.24 -11.22
CA PHE A 304 8.88 15.37 -12.66
C PHE A 304 10.20 15.99 -13.14
N LEU A 305 10.72 15.49 -14.26
CA LEU A 305 11.90 16.05 -14.89
C LEU A 305 11.49 17.28 -15.71
N ASP A 306 12.16 18.40 -15.48
CA ASP A 306 12.03 19.62 -16.31
C ASP A 306 12.83 19.46 -17.61
N LYS A 307 12.43 18.46 -18.41
CA LYS A 307 13.04 18.15 -19.70
C LYS A 307 12.00 17.52 -20.62
N LYS A 308 11.92 18.02 -21.85
CA LYS A 308 11.05 17.46 -22.89
C LYS A 308 11.38 16.00 -23.19
N VAL A 309 10.33 15.20 -23.32
CA VAL A 309 10.42 13.78 -23.61
C VAL A 309 10.65 13.55 -25.11
N GLN A 310 11.57 12.65 -25.44
CA GLN A 310 11.78 12.18 -26.81
C GLN A 310 11.07 10.84 -27.01
N LEU A 311 9.92 10.87 -27.69
CA LEU A 311 9.19 9.67 -28.07
C LEU A 311 9.61 9.19 -29.48
N PRO A 312 9.45 7.88 -29.80
CA PRO A 312 9.77 7.37 -31.12
C PRO A 312 8.96 8.04 -32.23
N GLU A 313 9.66 8.52 -33.26
CA GLU A 313 9.09 9.15 -34.46
C GLU A 313 8.68 8.13 -35.54
N LYS A 314 8.91 6.83 -35.30
CA LYS A 314 8.51 5.78 -36.23
C LYS A 314 6.99 5.81 -36.42
N LYS A 315 6.55 6.11 -37.64
CA LYS A 315 5.13 6.14 -37.98
C LYS A 315 4.54 4.75 -38.11
N ASN A 316 3.37 4.55 -37.54
CA ASN A 316 2.55 3.36 -37.68
C ASN A 316 1.16 3.77 -38.19
N LYS A 317 0.44 2.84 -38.83
CA LYS A 317 -0.96 3.05 -39.17
C LYS A 317 -1.78 2.95 -37.88
N VAL A 318 -2.45 4.03 -37.50
CA VAL A 318 -3.27 4.12 -36.30
C VAL A 318 -4.65 4.63 -36.69
N TYR A 319 -5.69 4.07 -36.09
CA TYR A 319 -7.04 4.61 -36.23
C TYR A 319 -7.17 5.84 -35.33
N HIS A 320 -7.48 6.99 -35.91
CA HIS A 320 -7.55 8.26 -35.18
C HIS A 320 -8.64 9.16 -35.79
N ASN A 321 -9.64 9.53 -34.96
CA ASN A 321 -10.79 10.35 -35.33
C ASN A 321 -11.56 9.84 -36.56
N GLY A 322 -11.81 8.53 -36.65
CA GLY A 322 -12.59 7.95 -37.75
C GLY A 322 -11.75 7.43 -38.92
N ASP A 323 -10.48 7.85 -39.03
CA ASP A 323 -9.60 7.57 -40.16
C ASP A 323 -8.34 6.79 -39.79
N ILE A 324 -7.79 6.03 -40.75
CA ILE A 324 -6.47 5.43 -40.61
C ILE A 324 -5.41 6.46 -41.00
N LYS A 325 -4.64 6.93 -40.01
CA LYS A 325 -3.55 7.91 -40.20
C LYS A 325 -2.20 7.26 -39.95
N SER A 326 -1.17 7.79 -40.60
CA SER A 326 0.23 7.40 -40.36
C SER A 326 0.83 8.34 -39.31
N MET A 327 0.86 7.90 -38.06
CA MET A 327 1.27 8.71 -36.91
C MET A 327 2.31 7.97 -36.06
N SER A 328 3.23 8.72 -35.48
CA SER A 328 4.22 8.21 -34.53
C SER A 328 3.74 8.37 -33.08
N LEU A 329 4.48 7.78 -32.12
CA LEU A 329 4.18 8.02 -30.71
C LEU A 329 4.45 9.49 -30.32
N ALA A 330 5.45 10.13 -30.94
CA ALA A 330 5.70 11.55 -30.78
C ALA A 330 4.52 12.41 -31.29
N ASP A 331 3.93 12.06 -32.43
CA ASP A 331 2.76 12.77 -32.97
C ASP A 331 1.54 12.65 -32.05
N LEU A 332 1.33 11.46 -31.46
CA LEU A 332 0.16 11.16 -30.63
C LEU A 332 0.29 11.71 -29.21
N TYR A 333 1.46 11.59 -28.60
CA TYR A 333 1.62 11.81 -27.15
C TYR A 333 2.72 12.80 -26.80
N GLY A 334 3.53 13.26 -27.75
CA GLY A 334 4.72 14.07 -27.46
C GLY A 334 4.42 15.37 -26.70
N LYS A 335 3.25 15.97 -26.91
CA LYS A 335 2.81 17.17 -26.19
C LYS A 335 2.31 16.91 -24.76
N MET A 336 1.97 15.66 -24.45
CA MET A 336 1.45 15.21 -23.14
C MET A 336 2.35 14.17 -22.48
N ALA A 337 3.61 14.11 -22.90
CA ALA A 337 4.61 13.18 -22.39
C ALA A 337 5.47 13.85 -21.32
N ILE A 338 5.68 13.15 -20.21
CA ILE A 338 6.53 13.61 -19.11
C ILE A 338 7.36 12.45 -18.53
N GLU A 339 8.55 12.75 -18.04
CA GLU A 339 9.38 11.79 -17.32
C GLU A 339 9.39 12.15 -15.83
N ALA A 340 9.46 11.13 -14.99
CA ALA A 340 9.59 11.30 -13.56
C ALA A 340 10.76 10.48 -13.03
N GLN A 341 11.47 11.02 -12.05
CA GLN A 341 12.41 10.27 -11.23
C GLN A 341 11.73 9.83 -9.94
N ILE A 342 11.94 8.58 -9.55
CA ILE A 342 11.59 8.10 -8.22
C ILE A 342 12.67 8.61 -7.27
N ILE A 343 12.25 9.21 -6.15
CA ILE A 343 13.16 9.69 -5.10
C ILE A 343 13.13 8.79 -3.86
N LYS A 344 11.98 8.17 -3.59
CA LYS A 344 11.76 7.30 -2.45
C LYS A 344 10.64 6.30 -2.74
N MET A 345 10.77 5.09 -2.21
CA MET A 345 9.66 4.14 -2.13
C MET A 345 9.55 3.57 -0.73
N ASP A 346 8.38 3.71 -0.12
CA ASP A 346 8.03 3.03 1.12
C ASP A 346 7.15 1.83 0.78
N VAL A 347 7.61 0.64 1.14
CA VAL A 347 7.04 -0.62 0.65
C VAL A 347 6.37 -1.39 1.78
N TYR A 348 5.17 -1.88 1.49
CA TYR A 348 4.29 -2.56 2.43
C TYR A 348 3.82 -3.89 1.83
N HIS A 349 3.57 -4.87 2.69
CA HIS A 349 2.86 -6.08 2.31
C HIS A 349 1.36 -5.96 2.61
N LEU A 350 0.56 -5.89 1.55
CA LEU A 350 -0.87 -6.11 1.68
C LEU A 350 -1.21 -7.55 1.33
N PRO A 351 -1.78 -8.34 2.28
CA PRO A 351 -2.20 -9.70 1.98
C PRO A 351 -3.39 -9.78 1.00
N PHE A 352 -4.03 -8.64 0.68
CA PHE A 352 -5.16 -8.54 -0.24
C PHE A 352 -5.06 -7.29 -1.11
N LEU A 353 -5.66 -7.32 -2.31
CA LEU A 353 -5.85 -6.13 -3.14
C LEU A 353 -6.54 -5.04 -2.33
N LYS A 354 -6.04 -3.79 -2.41
CA LYS A 354 -6.62 -2.63 -1.73
C LYS A 354 -8.09 -2.47 -2.15
N ILE A 355 -9.02 -2.69 -1.22
CA ILE A 355 -10.49 -2.63 -1.47
C ILE A 355 -11.04 -1.19 -1.24
N SER A 356 -10.19 -0.25 -0.80
CA SER A 356 -10.65 1.03 -0.23
C SER A 356 -9.57 2.11 -0.23
N ASP A 357 -9.98 3.37 -0.19
CA ASP A 357 -9.13 4.59 -0.23
C ASP A 357 -8.26 4.84 1.04
N PHE A 358 -8.00 3.84 1.87
CA PHE A 358 -7.18 4.03 3.08
C PHE A 358 -5.70 4.26 2.74
N GLU A 359 -5.03 5.02 3.59
CA GLU A 359 -3.59 5.21 3.51
C GLU A 359 -2.87 3.86 3.75
N LEU A 360 -1.73 3.63 3.10
CA LEU A 360 -0.90 2.44 3.31
C LEU A 360 0.06 2.71 4.47
N PHE A 361 -0.16 2.04 5.59
CA PHE A 361 0.72 2.19 6.75
C PHE A 361 0.94 0.88 7.52
N TYR A 362 0.57 -0.26 6.93
CA TYR A 362 0.54 -1.55 7.62
C TYR A 362 1.45 -2.58 6.96
N ASN A 363 2.07 -3.43 7.78
CA ASN A 363 2.99 -4.48 7.35
C ASN A 363 4.12 -3.92 6.48
N TYR A 364 4.71 -2.84 6.98
CA TYR A 364 5.89 -2.23 6.40
C TYR A 364 7.01 -3.27 6.20
N LEU A 365 7.65 -3.23 5.03
CA LEU A 365 8.78 -4.09 4.68
C LEU A 365 10.09 -3.32 4.75
N GLY A 366 10.11 -2.13 4.17
CA GLY A 366 11.29 -1.29 4.09
C GLY A 366 11.10 -0.07 3.19
N SER A 367 12.07 0.84 3.24
CA SER A 367 12.16 2.03 2.40
C SER A 367 13.38 1.93 1.50
N ILE A 368 13.26 2.47 0.29
CA ILE A 368 14.36 2.69 -0.65
C ILE A 368 14.44 4.19 -0.88
N GLU A 369 15.60 4.78 -0.68
CA GLU A 369 15.88 6.20 -0.94
C GLU A 369 17.18 6.30 -1.74
N VAL A 370 17.17 7.09 -2.81
CA VAL A 370 18.41 7.42 -3.54
C VAL A 370 19.11 8.54 -2.79
N LYS A 371 20.37 8.31 -2.44
CA LYS A 371 21.22 9.27 -1.73
C LYS A 371 21.70 10.40 -2.64
#